data_AF-A0A0B6YHT0-F1
#
_entry.id   AF-A0A0B6YHT0-F1
#
_cell.length_a   1.000
_cell.length_b   1.000
_cell.length_c   1.000
_cell.angle_alpha   90.00
_cell.angle_beta   90.00
_cell.angle_gamma   90.00
#
_symmetry.space_group_name_H-M   'P 1'
#
loop_
_entity.id
_entity.type
_entity.pdbx_description
1 polymer ?
#
loop_
_entity_poly.entity_id
_entity_poly.type
_entity_poly.pdbx_seq_one_letter_code
_entity_poly.pdbx_strand_id
1 'polypeptide(L)'
;KNEGVGVLPYSPLKAGVLSGKFTRGVTPTEGRTAFFAANLPQYTDLSDRTFDIVDILREIAEKRGHSIPQVAIRWLIQKDVVSS
;
A
#
# COMPACT_ATOMS: atom_id res chain seq x y z
N LYS A 1 11.48 19.91 -3.66
CA LYS A 1 10.66 21.14 -3.62
C LYS A 1 11.50 22.37 -3.96
N ASN A 2 12.61 22.63 -3.26
CA ASN A 2 13.45 23.82 -3.51
C ASN A 2 14.15 23.82 -4.88
N GLU A 3 14.54 22.63 -5.38
CA GLU A 3 15.30 22.51 -6.63
C GLU A 3 14.45 22.38 -7.91
N GLY A 4 13.12 22.51 -7.82
CA GLY A 4 12.23 22.31 -8.98
C GLY A 4 12.15 20.87 -9.53
N VAL A 5 12.74 19.89 -8.83
CA VAL A 5 12.74 18.47 -9.21
C VAL A 5 11.49 17.74 -8.70
N GLY A 6 10.82 17.03 -9.61
CA GLY A 6 9.69 16.14 -9.32
C GLY A 6 10.13 14.71 -8.97
N VAL A 7 9.27 14.01 -8.23
CA VAL A 7 9.45 12.62 -7.79
C VAL A 7 8.43 11.75 -8.52
N LEU A 8 8.92 10.64 -9.08
CA LEU A 8 8.11 9.52 -9.53
C LEU A 8 8.26 8.38 -8.51
N PRO A 9 7.29 8.20 -7.59
CA PRO A 9 7.42 7.20 -6.53
C PRO A 9 7.39 5.78 -7.09
N TYR A 10 8.43 5.01 -6.77
CA TYR A 10 8.45 3.57 -7.03
C TYR A 10 7.77 2.80 -5.89
N SER A 11 7.07 1.72 -6.24
CA SER A 11 6.39 0.82 -5.28
C SER A 11 5.40 1.52 -4.32
N PRO A 12 4.43 2.30 -4.82
CA PRO A 12 3.49 3.06 -3.98
C PRO A 12 2.60 2.20 -3.09
N LEU A 13 2.50 0.90 -3.38
CA LEU A 13 1.68 -0.06 -2.63
C LEU A 13 2.49 -1.04 -1.77
N LYS A 14 3.78 -0.75 -1.49
CA LYS A 14 4.67 -1.63 -0.69
C LYS A 14 4.66 -3.07 -1.21
N ALA A 15 5.05 -3.25 -2.48
CA ALA A 15 4.99 -4.51 -3.23
C ALA A 15 3.64 -5.26 -3.18
N GLY A 16 2.53 -4.55 -2.99
CA GLY A 16 1.19 -5.11 -2.95
C GLY A 16 0.61 -5.31 -1.56
N VAL A 17 1.32 -4.92 -0.49
CA VAL A 17 0.78 -4.89 0.88
C VAL A 17 -0.48 -4.02 0.96
N LEU A 18 -0.48 -2.87 0.27
CA LEU A 18 -1.63 -1.96 0.22
C LEU A 18 -2.60 -2.27 -0.93
N SER A 19 -2.64 -3.52 -1.42
CA SER A 19 -3.61 -3.94 -2.45
C SER A 19 -5.03 -4.15 -1.90
N GLY A 20 -5.17 -4.26 -0.58
CA GLY A 20 -6.38 -4.72 0.09
C GLY A 20 -6.51 -6.24 0.22
N LYS A 21 -5.56 -7.01 -0.32
CA LYS A 21 -5.53 -8.48 -0.21
C LYS A 21 -4.81 -9.00 1.04
N PHE A 22 -4.03 -8.15 1.72
CA PHE A 22 -3.45 -8.49 3.03
C PHE A 22 -4.42 -8.12 4.13
N THR A 23 -4.67 -9.07 5.03
CA THR A 23 -5.41 -8.85 6.27
C THR A 23 -4.70 -9.58 7.40
N ARG A 24 -4.98 -9.22 8.66
CA ARG A 24 -4.32 -9.84 9.82
C ARG A 24 -4.55 -11.35 9.80
N GLY A 25 -3.47 -12.11 9.96
CA GLY A 25 -3.51 -13.58 10.00
C GLY A 25 -3.82 -14.25 8.66
N VAL A 26 -3.93 -13.51 7.55
CA VAL A 26 -4.17 -14.09 6.22
C VAL A 26 -2.97 -13.83 5.31
N THR A 27 -2.27 -14.91 4.98
CA THR A 27 -1.21 -14.89 3.98
C THR A 27 -1.81 -15.08 2.59
N PRO A 28 -1.54 -14.18 1.62
CA PRO A 28 -2.00 -14.34 0.25
C PRO A 28 -1.43 -15.60 -0.40
N THR A 29 -2.28 -16.38 -1.09
CA THR A 29 -1.91 -17.65 -1.72
C THR A 29 -1.67 -17.54 -3.23
N GLU A 30 -2.08 -16.44 -3.86
CA GLU A 30 -1.94 -16.24 -5.30
C GLU A 30 -1.29 -14.90 -5.71
N GLY A 31 -0.78 -14.87 -6.94
CA GLY A 31 -0.24 -13.67 -7.60
C GLY A 31 1.09 -13.19 -7.05
N ARG A 32 1.49 -11.98 -7.47
CA ARG A 32 2.76 -11.34 -7.06
C ARG A 32 2.90 -11.21 -5.55
N THR A 33 1.77 -11.04 -4.87
CA THR A 33 1.71 -10.88 -3.43
C THR A 33 2.10 -12.16 -2.70
N ALA A 34 1.55 -13.30 -3.12
CA ALA A 34 1.94 -14.61 -2.60
C ALA A 34 3.40 -14.94 -2.91
N PHE A 35 3.87 -14.59 -4.12
CA PHE A 35 5.28 -14.74 -4.48
C PHE A 35 6.19 -14.01 -3.48
N PHE A 36 5.91 -12.75 -3.17
CA PHE A 36 6.72 -12.01 -2.20
C PHE A 36 6.60 -12.56 -0.78
N ALA A 37 5.39 -12.92 -0.32
CA ALA A 37 5.21 -13.53 0.99
C ALA A 37 6.00 -14.86 1.12
N ALA A 38 6.06 -15.67 0.05
CA ALA A 38 6.79 -16.94 0.06
C ALA A 38 8.32 -16.79 0.00
N ASN A 39 8.83 -15.73 -0.62
CA ASN A 39 10.26 -15.60 -0.91
C ASN A 39 10.98 -14.55 -0.04
N LEU A 40 10.24 -13.67 0.64
CA LEU A 40 10.80 -12.52 1.35
C LEU A 40 10.12 -12.37 2.72
N PRO A 41 10.79 -12.70 3.83
CA PRO A 41 10.21 -12.70 5.18
C PRO A 41 9.57 -11.38 5.60
N GLN A 42 10.07 -10.24 5.11
CA GLN A 42 9.51 -8.92 5.40
C GLN A 42 8.09 -8.68 4.85
N TYR A 43 7.54 -9.63 4.08
CA TYR A 43 6.17 -9.61 3.58
C TYR A 43 5.24 -10.60 4.29
N THR A 44 5.75 -11.44 5.19
CA THR A 44 4.96 -12.30 6.10
C THR A 44 4.99 -11.80 7.53
N ASP A 45 6.12 -11.23 7.97
CA ASP A 45 6.27 -10.61 9.29
C ASP A 45 5.94 -9.10 9.22
N LEU A 46 4.70 -8.79 8.86
CA LEU A 46 4.21 -7.41 8.84
C LEU A 46 3.89 -6.98 10.28
N SER A 47 4.42 -5.83 10.68
CA SER A 47 4.12 -5.25 11.99
C SER A 47 2.64 -4.93 12.16
N ASP A 48 2.15 -4.93 13.41
CA ASP A 48 0.79 -4.50 13.75
C ASP A 48 0.46 -3.12 13.19
N ARG A 49 1.43 -2.20 13.23
CA ARG A 49 1.29 -0.86 12.63
C ARG A 49 0.99 -0.90 11.13
N THR A 50 1.56 -1.86 10.39
CA THR A 50 1.23 -2.02 8.96
C THR A 50 -0.24 -2.40 8.80
N PHE A 51 -0.72 -3.33 9.63
CA PHE A 51 -2.11 -3.74 9.60
C PHE A 51 -3.06 -2.63 10.08
N ASP A 52 -2.68 -1.83 11.08
CA ASP A 52 -3.46 -0.66 11.52
C ASP A 52 -3.68 0.30 10.35
N ILE A 53 -2.64 0.56 9.55
CA ILE A 53 -2.74 1.39 8.35
C ILE A 53 -3.68 0.76 7.31
N VAL A 54 -3.57 -0.56 7.08
CA VAL A 54 -4.46 -1.27 6.13
C VAL A 54 -5.92 -1.17 6.58
N ASP A 55 -6.19 -1.32 7.88
CA ASP A 55 -7.54 -1.24 8.44
C ASP A 55 -8.12 0.19 8.30
N ILE A 56 -7.33 1.23 8.56
CA ILE A 56 -7.75 2.63 8.33
C ILE A 56 -7.99 2.91 6.84
N LEU A 57 -7.13 2.41 5.95
CA LEU A 57 -7.33 2.56 4.51
C LEU A 57 -8.62 1.85 4.06
N ARG A 58 -8.96 0.70 4.66
CA ARG A 58 -10.23 0.00 4.41
C ARG A 58 -11.43 0.84 4.82
N GLU A 59 -11.42 1.40 6.03
CA GLU A 59 -12.51 2.26 6.52
C GLU A 59 -12.74 3.46 5.59
N ILE A 60 -11.67 4.15 5.19
CA ILE A 60 -11.76 5.28 4.26
C ILE A 60 -12.28 4.85 2.89
N ALA A 61 -11.79 3.71 2.39
CA ALA A 61 -12.20 3.14 1.11
C ALA A 61 -13.70 2.83 1.09
N GLU A 62 -14.20 2.15 2.12
CA GLU A 62 -15.63 1.82 2.28
C GLU A 62 -16.49 3.09 2.39
N LYS A 63 -16.11 4.04 3.25
CA LYS A 63 -16.84 5.30 3.44
C LYS A 63 -16.94 6.14 2.15
N ARG A 64 -15.99 5.99 1.23
CA ARG A 64 -15.90 6.79 -0.01
C ARG A 64 -16.27 6.01 -1.27
N GLY A 65 -16.60 4.71 -1.19
CA GLY A 65 -16.91 3.89 -2.36
C GLY A 65 -15.71 3.68 -3.29
N HIS A 66 -14.51 3.54 -2.73
CA HIS A 66 -13.27 3.32 -3.46
C HIS A 66 -12.54 2.07 -2.94
N SER A 67 -11.46 1.69 -3.62
CA SER A 67 -10.57 0.60 -3.18
C SER A 67 -9.42 1.12 -2.32
N ILE A 68 -8.88 0.28 -1.44
CA ILE A 68 -7.66 0.56 -0.64
C ILE A 68 -6.50 1.12 -1.50
N PRO A 69 -6.11 0.52 -2.64
CA PRO A 69 -5.03 1.08 -3.46
C PRO A 69 -5.36 2.47 -4.03
N GLN A 70 -6.63 2.77 -4.36
CA GLN A 70 -7.02 4.12 -4.78
C GLN A 70 -6.84 5.13 -3.65
N VAL A 71 -7.19 4.79 -2.41
CA VAL A 71 -6.97 5.67 -1.25
C VAL A 71 -5.48 5.91 -1.00
N ALA A 72 -4.67 4.85 -1.02
CA ALA A 72 -3.22 4.94 -0.83
C ALA A 72 -2.55 5.81 -1.90
N ILE A 73 -2.90 5.59 -3.18
CA ILE A 73 -2.37 6.38 -4.29
C ILE A 73 -2.87 7.83 -4.21
N ARG A 74 -4.15 8.06 -3.88
CA ARG A 74 -4.70 9.41 -3.73
C ARG A 74 -3.93 10.22 -2.67
N TRP A 75 -3.59 9.60 -1.53
CA TRP A 75 -2.78 10.24 -0.50
C TRP A 75 -1.35 10.57 -0.99
N LEU A 76 -0.77 9.70 -1.82
CA LEU A 76 0.58 9.85 -2.35
C LEU A 76 0.67 10.96 -3.41
N ILE A 77 -0.25 11.01 -4.38
CA ILE A 77 -0.24 12.03 -5.44
C ILE A 77 -0.58 13.43 -4.93
N GLN A 78 -1.05 13.56 -3.69
CA GLN A 78 -1.28 14.85 -3.03
C GLN A 78 0.00 15.47 -2.47
N LYS A 79 1.15 14.78 -2.51
CA LYS A 79 2.42 15.37 -2.10
C LYS A 79 2.92 16.30 -3.20
N ASP A 80 3.22 17.55 -2.85
CA ASP A 80 3.68 18.59 -3.80
C ASP A 80 4.85 18.18 -4.69
N VAL A 81 5.68 17.24 -4.23
CA VAL A 81 6.86 16.77 -4.96
C VAL A 81 6.55 15.63 -5.92
N VAL A 82 5.39 14.99 -5.82
CA VAL A 82 5.00 13.87 -6.69
C VAL A 82 4.46 14.43 -8.00
N SER A 83 5.22 14.24 -9.07
CA SER A 83 4.90 14.80 -10.38
C SER A 83 4.12 13.84 -11.29
N SER A 84 4.11 12.54 -10.96
CA SER A 84 3.38 11.48 -11.66
C SER A 84 3.09 10.30 -10.75
#